data_AF-A0A077TQG2-F1
#
_entry.id   AF-A0A077TQG2-F1
#
_cell.length_a   1.000
_cell.length_b   1.000
_cell.length_c   1.000
_cell.angle_alpha   90.00
_cell.angle_beta   90.00
_cell.angle_gamma   90.00
#
_symmetry.space_group_name_H-M   'P 1'
#
loop_
_entity.id
_entity.type
_entity.pdbx_description
1 polymer ?
#
loop_
_entity_poly.entity_id
_entity_poly.type
_entity_poly.pdbx_seq_one_letter_code
_entity_poly.pdbx_strand_id
1 'polypeptide(L)'
;MDQLKILFSDNLKSGKLYSDLRSFLENETDGANDVRYSEMLDYEHIDMLRESIPFNNICLIYTNYLYKSHFVRTYEKKKKIITEASTHYKDTDFTYSEDEFSTLDMNPYSLALILLIVDSNYLEDQYKGEENNITYKIKRLREKYGSVRIICIFIGVREFLNIIDYTKHPQIFYDKNDNIIFNNKHLDRFIASLLIQYNVDTVEIENSTDIHKYIFKCCKYLHQSKIRKLNSYFKVKPAGIMSQFKNDNLNENKMYYTWVSQLMQITGISQDIAIRIAEEFNTPYDLIVHFKKINDEECLKDLIISSAYGERKLGKALSRKIYRIFSPNSNPYNAVS
;
A
#
# COMPACT_ATOMS: atom_id res chain seq x y z
N MET A 1 5.60 -0.53 -25.21
CA MET A 1 5.49 -1.50 -24.10
C MET A 1 6.05 -0.84 -22.86
N ASP A 2 5.40 -1.04 -21.71
CA ASP A 2 5.89 -0.49 -20.45
C ASP A 2 7.03 -1.35 -19.95
N GLN A 3 8.25 -0.83 -20.05
CA GLN A 3 9.43 -1.54 -19.62
C GLN A 3 9.74 -1.11 -18.18
N LEU A 4 9.51 -2.05 -17.26
CA LEU A 4 10.09 -2.02 -15.92
C LEU A 4 11.40 -2.77 -15.98
N LYS A 5 12.43 -2.26 -15.32
CA LYS A 5 13.75 -2.90 -15.27
C LYS A 5 14.23 -3.05 -13.83
N ILE A 6 14.76 -4.21 -13.51
CA ILE A 6 15.28 -4.53 -12.17
C ILE A 6 16.80 -4.64 -12.28
N LEU A 7 17.52 -3.87 -11.46
CA LEU A 7 18.98 -3.88 -11.40
C LEU A 7 19.44 -4.28 -9.99
N PHE A 8 20.16 -5.38 -9.88
CA PHE A 8 20.75 -5.84 -8.63
C PHE A 8 22.18 -5.34 -8.46
N SER A 9 22.63 -5.16 -7.23
CA SER A 9 24.05 -5.00 -6.89
C SER A 9 24.84 -6.26 -7.25
N ASP A 10 26.13 -6.13 -7.54
CA ASP A 10 26.95 -7.23 -8.09
C ASP A 10 26.93 -8.48 -7.21
N ASN A 11 26.96 -8.30 -5.89
CA ASN A 11 26.89 -9.40 -4.93
C ASN A 11 25.56 -10.17 -4.97
N LEU A 12 24.46 -9.51 -5.31
CA LEU A 12 23.14 -10.14 -5.49
C LEU A 12 23.00 -10.76 -6.88
N LYS A 13 23.62 -10.18 -7.91
CA LYS A 13 23.64 -10.75 -9.27
C LYS A 13 24.35 -12.11 -9.31
N SER A 14 25.46 -12.25 -8.58
CA SER A 14 26.18 -13.52 -8.47
C SER A 14 25.49 -14.52 -7.53
N GLY A 15 24.44 -14.11 -6.84
CA GLY A 15 23.76 -14.90 -5.81
C GLY A 15 22.58 -15.71 -6.33
N LYS A 16 22.14 -16.66 -5.49
CA LYS A 16 20.96 -17.51 -5.74
C LYS A 16 19.65 -16.71 -5.90
N LEU A 17 19.56 -15.55 -5.25
CA LEU A 17 18.40 -14.65 -5.37
C LEU A 17 18.13 -14.25 -6.83
N TYR A 18 19.18 -13.95 -7.60
CA TYR A 18 19.03 -13.54 -9.00
C TYR A 18 18.56 -14.69 -9.89
N SER A 19 19.17 -15.87 -9.76
CA SER A 19 18.78 -17.05 -10.55
C SER A 19 17.34 -17.50 -10.26
N ASP A 20 16.97 -17.50 -8.98
CA ASP A 20 15.65 -17.94 -8.54
C ASP A 20 14.57 -16.92 -8.96
N LEU A 21 14.86 -15.61 -8.89
CA LEU A 21 13.95 -14.58 -9.40
C LEU A 21 13.79 -14.69 -10.92
N ARG A 22 14.87 -14.93 -11.67
CA ARG A 22 14.80 -15.13 -13.12
C ARG A 22 13.87 -16.29 -13.47
N SER A 23 14.06 -17.44 -12.82
CA SER A 23 13.18 -18.59 -13.02
C SER A 23 11.73 -18.29 -12.63
N PHE A 24 11.51 -17.52 -11.55
CA PHE A 24 10.19 -17.10 -11.13
C PHE A 24 9.49 -16.22 -12.20
N LEU A 25 10.20 -15.23 -12.75
CA LEU A 25 9.66 -14.33 -13.77
C LEU A 25 9.40 -15.01 -15.12
N GLU A 26 10.20 -16.01 -15.49
CA GLU A 26 9.96 -16.82 -16.70
C GLU A 26 8.70 -17.68 -16.59
N ASN A 27 8.31 -18.08 -15.37
CA ASN A 27 7.14 -18.92 -15.11
C ASN A 27 5.85 -18.12 -14.90
N GLU A 28 5.94 -16.83 -14.54
CA GLU A 28 4.78 -15.94 -14.46
C GLU A 28 4.35 -15.54 -15.88
N THR A 29 3.34 -16.24 -16.41
CA THR A 29 2.73 -15.90 -17.71
C THR A 29 2.24 -14.47 -17.73
N ASP A 30 2.43 -13.77 -18.85
CA ASP A 30 1.93 -12.41 -19.15
C ASP A 30 0.42 -12.29 -18.85
N GLY A 31 0.08 -12.03 -17.59
CA GLY A 31 -1.29 -12.03 -17.13
C GLY A 31 -1.98 -10.74 -17.56
N ALA A 32 -2.77 -10.79 -18.65
CA ALA A 32 -3.78 -9.82 -19.13
C ALA A 32 -3.38 -8.33 -19.27
N ASN A 33 -2.22 -7.93 -18.75
CA ASN A 33 -1.60 -6.63 -18.87
C ASN A 33 -0.36 -6.88 -19.73
N ASP A 34 -0.20 -6.16 -20.85
CA ASP A 34 0.88 -6.26 -21.85
C ASP A 34 2.31 -5.98 -21.31
N VAL A 35 2.66 -6.55 -20.14
CA VAL A 35 3.93 -6.41 -19.44
C VAL A 35 4.66 -7.73 -19.55
N ARG A 36 5.77 -7.75 -20.28
CA ARG A 36 6.66 -8.91 -20.39
C ARG A 36 7.57 -8.99 -19.17
N TYR A 37 7.15 -9.77 -18.18
CA TYR A 37 7.88 -9.89 -16.91
C TYR A 37 9.24 -10.58 -17.07
N SER A 38 9.36 -11.47 -18.07
CA SER A 38 10.61 -12.13 -18.45
C SER A 38 11.70 -11.15 -18.87
N GLU A 39 11.34 -10.04 -19.51
CA GLU A 39 12.28 -9.00 -19.97
C GLU A 39 12.71 -8.03 -18.86
N MET A 40 12.18 -8.14 -17.63
CA MET A 40 12.50 -7.20 -16.54
C MET A 40 13.94 -7.30 -16.04
N LEU A 41 14.55 -8.49 -16.19
CA LEU A 41 15.95 -8.75 -15.85
C LEU A 41 16.88 -8.67 -17.07
N ASP A 42 16.36 -8.51 -18.30
CA ASP A 42 17.19 -8.48 -19.50
C ASP A 42 17.99 -7.18 -19.59
N TYR A 43 19.31 -7.37 -19.53
CA TYR A 43 20.36 -6.36 -19.44
C TYR A 43 20.78 -5.76 -20.79
N GLU A 44 20.35 -6.32 -21.93
CA GLU A 44 20.84 -5.92 -23.26
C GLU A 44 20.48 -4.47 -23.66
N HIS A 45 19.67 -3.77 -22.87
CA HIS A 45 19.36 -2.34 -23.06
C HIS A 45 19.87 -1.44 -21.91
N ILE A 46 20.63 -1.99 -20.95
CA ILE A 46 21.17 -1.29 -19.77
C ILE A 46 22.65 -0.91 -19.97
N ASP A 47 23.22 -1.07 -21.17
CA ASP A 47 24.55 -0.53 -21.51
C ASP A 47 24.63 1.01 -21.38
N MET A 48 23.48 1.71 -21.34
CA MET A 48 23.40 3.15 -21.08
C MET A 48 23.35 3.52 -19.59
N LEU A 49 23.15 2.55 -18.69
CA LEU A 49 22.99 2.82 -17.25
C LEU A 49 24.31 2.77 -16.47
N ARG A 50 25.45 2.38 -17.08
CA ARG A 50 26.90 2.43 -16.65
C ARG A 50 27.25 2.83 -15.20
N GLU A 51 26.41 2.51 -14.25
CA GLU A 51 26.56 2.81 -12.85
C GLU A 51 26.80 1.47 -12.18
N SER A 52 28.06 1.17 -11.89
CA SER A 52 28.37 0.21 -10.84
C SER A 52 27.59 0.66 -9.61
N ILE A 53 26.66 -0.16 -9.12
CA ILE A 53 25.98 0.14 -7.86
C ILE A 53 27.09 0.02 -6.79
N PRO A 54 27.51 1.13 -6.15
CA PRO A 54 28.68 1.10 -5.27
C PRO A 54 28.32 0.50 -3.89
N PHE A 55 27.17 -0.15 -3.78
CA PHE A 55 26.58 -0.61 -2.55
C PHE A 55 26.11 -2.05 -2.71
N ASN A 56 26.49 -2.89 -1.75
CA ASN A 56 26.04 -4.28 -1.69
C ASN A 56 24.62 -4.41 -1.14
N ASN A 57 23.95 -5.49 -1.53
CA ASN A 57 22.60 -5.88 -1.10
C ASN A 57 21.49 -4.91 -1.52
N ILE A 58 21.58 -4.36 -2.74
CA ILE A 58 20.60 -3.42 -3.26
C ILE A 58 19.93 -3.95 -4.52
N CYS A 59 18.62 -3.75 -4.60
CA CYS A 59 17.83 -3.93 -5.80
C CYS A 59 17.17 -2.59 -6.17
N LEU A 60 17.47 -2.11 -7.37
CA LEU A 60 16.95 -0.87 -7.94
C LEU A 60 15.90 -1.20 -8.99
N ILE A 61 14.74 -0.55 -8.92
CA ILE A 61 13.65 -0.74 -9.88
C ILE A 61 13.46 0.56 -10.66
N TYR A 62 13.61 0.45 -11.98
CA TYR A 62 13.51 1.54 -12.95
C TYR A 62 12.21 1.43 -13.76
N THR A 63 11.66 2.58 -14.11
CA THR A 63 10.46 2.73 -14.94
C THR A 63 10.77 3.60 -16.14
N ASN A 64 10.17 3.31 -17.30
CA ASN A 64 10.22 4.18 -18.49
C ASN A 64 9.26 5.39 -18.43
N TYR A 65 8.73 5.70 -17.24
CA TYR A 65 7.89 6.84 -16.96
C TYR A 65 8.25 7.40 -15.59
N LEU A 66 8.03 8.71 -15.39
CA LEU A 66 8.33 9.35 -14.12
C LEU A 66 7.34 8.88 -13.04
N TYR A 67 7.84 8.13 -12.07
CA TYR A 67 7.08 7.74 -10.89
C TYR A 67 7.38 8.67 -9.71
N LYS A 68 6.41 9.51 -9.33
CA LYS A 68 6.47 10.31 -8.11
C LYS A 68 5.61 9.69 -7.01
N SER A 69 6.26 8.99 -6.08
CA SER A 69 5.60 8.48 -4.87
C SER A 69 4.98 9.60 -4.04
N HIS A 70 3.98 9.27 -3.21
CA HIS A 70 3.42 10.24 -2.25
C HIS A 70 4.49 10.83 -1.32
N PHE A 71 5.51 10.03 -0.99
CA PHE A 71 6.68 10.48 -0.23
C PHE A 71 7.43 11.60 -0.96
N VAL A 72 7.80 11.38 -2.24
CA VAL A 72 8.45 12.39 -3.08
C VAL A 72 7.60 13.66 -3.16
N ARG A 73 6.30 13.52 -3.42
CA ARG A 73 5.36 14.66 -3.49
C ARG A 73 5.31 15.45 -2.19
N THR A 74 5.32 14.78 -1.05
CA THR A 74 5.31 15.43 0.27
C THR A 74 6.63 16.13 0.56
N TYR A 75 7.75 15.50 0.18
CA TYR A 75 9.08 16.07 0.32
C TYR A 75 9.26 17.32 -0.57
N GLU A 76 8.85 17.25 -1.83
CA GLU A 76 8.82 18.38 -2.76
C GLU A 76 7.91 19.51 -2.23
N LYS A 77 6.71 19.19 -1.72
CA LYS A 77 5.84 20.19 -1.07
C LYS A 77 6.51 20.87 0.11
N LYS A 78 7.15 20.11 1.01
CA LYS A 78 7.90 20.68 2.14
C LYS A 78 9.04 21.58 1.65
N LYS A 79 9.77 21.16 0.62
CA LYS A 79 10.86 21.96 0.03
C LYS A 79 10.32 23.24 -0.63
N LYS A 80 9.21 23.16 -1.37
CA LYS A 80 8.51 24.32 -1.95
C LYS A 80 8.05 25.27 -0.85
N ILE A 81 7.39 24.79 0.20
CA ILE A 81 6.99 25.63 1.36
C ILE A 81 8.18 26.33 2.01
N ILE A 82 9.32 25.64 2.16
CA ILE A 82 10.56 26.24 2.71
C ILE A 82 11.13 27.31 1.76
N THR A 83 10.98 27.12 0.45
CA THR A 83 11.47 28.05 -0.58
C THR A 83 10.51 29.23 -0.77
N GLU A 84 9.20 29.00 -0.72
CA GLU A 84 8.10 29.96 -0.85
C GLU A 84 7.85 30.74 0.45
N ALA A 85 8.35 30.28 1.60
CA ALA A 85 8.45 31.12 2.80
C ALA A 85 9.30 32.39 2.58
N SER A 86 9.98 32.52 1.43
CA SER A 86 10.67 33.74 0.99
C SER A 86 9.93 34.57 -0.07
N THR A 87 8.80 34.11 -0.63
CA THR A 87 8.00 34.87 -1.62
C THR A 87 6.50 34.54 -1.54
N HIS A 88 5.67 35.58 -1.46
CA HIS A 88 4.23 35.55 -1.20
C HIS A 88 3.41 34.42 -1.88
N TYR A 89 2.51 33.84 -1.07
CA TYR A 89 1.47 32.87 -1.41
C TYR A 89 0.69 33.19 -2.70
N LYS A 90 0.59 32.20 -3.59
CA LYS A 90 -0.59 32.01 -4.45
C LYS A 90 -1.08 30.57 -4.33
N ASP A 91 -2.34 30.42 -3.96
CA ASP A 91 -3.08 29.17 -4.12
C ASP A 91 -3.11 28.80 -5.60
N THR A 92 -2.42 27.72 -5.96
CA THR A 92 -2.58 27.09 -7.27
C THR A 92 -3.36 25.79 -7.09
N ASP A 93 -4.62 25.84 -7.51
CA ASP A 93 -5.45 24.67 -7.75
C ASP A 93 -4.74 23.67 -8.66
N PHE A 94 -4.86 22.40 -8.30
CA PHE A 94 -4.24 21.27 -8.97
C PHE A 94 -4.84 21.04 -10.36
N THR A 95 -4.31 21.75 -11.34
CA THR A 95 -4.34 21.32 -12.74
C THR A 95 -2.92 20.93 -13.13
N TYR A 96 -2.75 19.67 -13.51
CA TYR A 96 -1.52 19.18 -14.11
C TYR A 96 -1.34 19.93 -15.43
N SER A 97 -0.40 20.88 -15.51
CA SER A 97 0.12 21.33 -16.79
C SER A 97 1.02 20.22 -17.32
N GLU A 98 0.70 19.68 -18.48
CA GLU A 98 1.54 18.77 -19.27
C GLU A 98 2.86 19.44 -19.75
N ASP A 99 3.19 20.64 -19.26
CA ASP A 99 4.29 21.47 -19.74
C ASP A 99 5.60 21.35 -18.93
N GLU A 100 5.63 20.61 -17.81
CA GLU A 100 6.91 20.30 -17.10
C GLU A 100 7.69 19.13 -17.75
N PHE A 101 7.29 18.67 -18.94
CA PHE A 101 7.92 17.56 -19.67
C PHE A 101 9.19 17.92 -20.48
N SER A 102 9.63 19.18 -20.45
CA SER A 102 10.56 19.69 -21.47
C SER A 102 12.02 19.85 -21.05
N THR A 103 12.46 19.34 -19.90
CA THR A 103 13.90 19.25 -19.60
C THR A 103 14.19 18.09 -18.64
N LEU A 104 14.81 17.01 -19.12
CA LEU A 104 16.06 16.43 -18.59
C LEU A 104 16.22 14.92 -18.94
N ASP A 105 17.45 14.66 -19.40
CA ASP A 105 18.22 13.42 -19.55
C ASP A 105 17.86 12.36 -20.60
N MET A 106 18.88 12.08 -21.42
CA MET A 106 19.00 11.08 -22.49
C MET A 106 18.76 9.62 -22.05
N ASN A 107 18.30 9.38 -20.83
CA ASN A 107 18.07 8.05 -20.30
C ASN A 107 16.56 7.75 -20.30
N PRO A 108 16.09 6.73 -21.05
CA PRO A 108 14.65 6.43 -21.15
C PRO A 108 14.05 5.88 -19.85
N TYR A 109 14.85 5.75 -18.78
CA TYR A 109 14.47 5.14 -17.52
C TYR A 109 14.75 6.06 -16.34
N SER A 110 13.76 6.19 -15.45
CA SER A 110 13.86 6.87 -14.16
C SER A 110 13.83 5.86 -13.01
N LEU A 111 14.66 6.08 -11.98
CA LEU A 111 14.66 5.23 -10.79
C LEU A 111 13.38 5.46 -9.98
N ALA A 112 12.58 4.41 -9.79
CA ALA A 112 11.29 4.49 -9.13
C ALA A 112 11.33 4.04 -7.66
N LEU A 113 12.13 3.00 -7.35
CA LEU A 113 12.17 2.37 -6.04
C LEU A 113 13.54 1.76 -5.74
N ILE A 114 13.98 1.87 -4.49
CA ILE A 114 15.18 1.22 -3.97
C ILE A 114 14.77 0.20 -2.91
N LEU A 115 15.21 -1.04 -3.07
CA LEU A 115 15.06 -2.12 -2.11
C LEU A 115 16.43 -2.43 -1.48
N LEU A 116 16.56 -2.21 -0.18
CA LEU A 116 17.74 -2.61 0.60
C LEU A 116 17.46 -3.95 1.25
N ILE A 117 18.25 -4.96 0.91
CA ILE A 117 18.07 -6.32 1.39
C ILE A 117 19.00 -6.57 2.58
N VAL A 118 18.46 -7.04 3.70
CA VAL A 118 19.18 -7.32 4.94
C VAL A 118 18.91 -8.77 5.33
N ASP A 119 19.90 -9.63 5.11
CA ASP A 119 19.91 -11.01 5.56
C ASP A 119 20.76 -11.18 6.83
N SER A 120 20.90 -12.42 7.30
CA SER A 120 21.75 -12.75 8.45
C SER A 120 23.21 -12.34 8.25
N ASN A 121 23.76 -12.56 7.05
CA ASN A 121 25.15 -12.23 6.74
C ASN A 121 25.38 -10.71 6.81
N TYR A 122 24.44 -9.92 6.31
CA TYR A 122 24.45 -8.47 6.43
C TYR A 122 24.54 -8.05 7.91
N LEU A 123 23.75 -8.69 8.78
CA LEU A 123 23.75 -8.37 10.21
C LEU A 123 25.02 -8.79 10.93
N GLU A 124 25.71 -9.85 10.50
CA GLU A 124 27.03 -10.18 11.03
C GLU A 124 28.08 -9.14 10.62
N ASP A 125 27.96 -8.62 9.41
CA ASP A 125 28.89 -7.61 8.87
C ASP A 125 28.70 -6.22 9.49
N GLN A 126 27.54 -5.94 10.11
CA GLN A 126 27.26 -4.65 10.76
C GLN A 126 28.29 -4.31 11.85
N TYR A 127 28.89 -5.33 12.49
CA TYR A 127 29.89 -5.17 13.55
C TYR A 127 31.31 -4.89 13.03
N LYS A 128 31.56 -5.02 11.72
CA LYS A 128 32.91 -4.87 11.15
C LYS A 128 33.32 -3.42 10.91
N GLY A 129 32.36 -2.49 10.90
CA GLY A 129 32.62 -1.06 10.72
C GLY A 129 31.36 -0.25 10.40
N GLU A 130 31.43 1.07 10.59
CA GLU A 130 30.28 1.97 10.42
C GLU A 130 29.71 1.95 8.98
N GLU A 131 30.56 1.71 7.98
CA GLU A 131 30.17 1.64 6.57
C GLU A 131 29.20 0.48 6.26
N ASN A 132 29.20 -0.56 7.10
CA ASN A 132 28.30 -1.70 6.97
C ASN A 132 26.95 -1.46 7.65
N ASN A 133 26.82 -0.40 8.47
CA ASN A 133 25.56 -0.08 9.14
C ASN A 133 24.47 0.27 8.14
N ILE A 134 23.26 -0.22 8.41
CA ILE A 134 22.08 0.02 7.59
C ILE A 134 21.79 1.53 7.49
N THR A 135 21.91 2.28 8.59
CA THR A 135 21.67 3.73 8.62
C THR A 135 22.70 4.50 7.79
N TYR A 136 23.97 4.08 7.82
CA TYR A 136 25.01 4.67 6.97
C TYR A 136 24.68 4.47 5.48
N LYS A 137 24.33 3.24 5.07
CA LYS A 137 23.96 2.98 3.68
C LYS A 137 22.71 3.75 3.26
N ILE A 138 21.70 3.86 4.11
CA ILE A 138 20.49 4.66 3.81
C ILE A 138 20.84 6.14 3.57
N LYS A 139 21.74 6.73 4.39
CA LYS A 139 22.20 8.11 4.18
C LYS A 139 22.90 8.27 2.83
N ARG A 140 23.83 7.37 2.51
CA ARG A 140 24.55 7.38 1.22
C ARG A 140 23.62 7.21 0.01
N LEU A 141 22.62 6.33 0.12
CA LEU A 141 21.62 6.14 -0.93
C LEU A 141 20.78 7.39 -1.17
N ARG A 142 20.43 8.11 -0.09
CA ARG A 142 19.72 9.39 -0.18
C ARG A 142 20.57 10.49 -0.79
N GLU A 143 21.85 10.55 -0.46
CA GLU A 143 22.79 11.48 -1.08
C GLU A 143 22.89 11.24 -2.59
N LYS A 144 22.97 9.97 -3.02
CA LYS A 144 23.14 9.62 -4.43
C LYS A 144 21.84 9.74 -5.25
N TYR A 145 20.73 9.21 -4.74
CA TYR A 145 19.48 9.07 -5.50
C TYR A 145 18.38 10.05 -5.05
N GLY A 146 18.68 10.97 -4.14
CA GLY A 146 17.76 12.02 -3.71
C GLY A 146 16.52 11.50 -2.99
N SER A 147 15.34 11.90 -3.46
CA SER A 147 14.05 11.65 -2.79
C SER A 147 13.40 10.31 -3.14
N VAL A 148 14.08 9.40 -3.84
CA VAL A 148 13.54 8.09 -4.19
C VAL A 148 13.15 7.31 -2.92
N ARG A 149 12.03 6.59 -2.98
CA ARG A 149 11.56 5.78 -1.84
C ARG A 149 12.50 4.59 -1.63
N ILE A 150 12.90 4.38 -0.38
CA ILE A 150 13.70 3.23 0.04
C ILE A 150 12.81 2.32 0.89
N ILE A 151 12.84 1.02 0.62
CA ILE A 151 12.24 -0.03 1.43
C ILE A 151 13.36 -0.95 1.91
N CYS A 152 13.44 -1.17 3.21
CA CYS A 152 14.37 -2.11 3.84
C CYS A 152 13.65 -3.46 4.05
N ILE A 153 14.19 -4.53 3.48
CA ILE A 153 13.65 -5.88 3.55
C ILE A 153 14.55 -6.72 4.47
N PHE A 154 14.02 -7.12 5.62
CA PHE A 154 14.68 -8.02 6.56
C PHE A 154 14.30 -9.47 6.25
N ILE A 155 15.29 -10.33 6.02
CA ILE A 155 15.07 -11.74 5.66
C ILE A 155 15.52 -12.63 6.81
N GLY A 156 14.59 -13.38 7.43
CA GLY A 156 14.90 -14.38 8.46
C GLY A 156 15.65 -13.80 9.68
N VAL A 157 15.53 -12.49 9.90
CA VAL A 157 16.36 -11.77 10.86
C VAL A 157 15.95 -12.09 12.29
N ARG A 158 14.66 -12.29 12.58
CA ARG A 158 14.20 -12.59 13.95
C ARG A 158 14.66 -13.96 14.42
N GLU A 159 14.60 -14.94 13.52
CA GLU A 159 15.09 -16.29 13.76
C GLU A 159 16.59 -16.25 14.03
N PHE A 160 17.34 -15.49 13.22
CA PHE A 160 18.76 -15.28 13.42
C PHE A 160 19.07 -14.64 14.79
N LEU A 161 18.41 -13.53 15.14
CA LEU A 161 18.62 -12.85 16.43
C LEU A 161 18.26 -13.72 17.65
N ASN A 162 17.39 -14.72 17.51
CA ASN A 162 17.11 -15.67 18.59
C ASN A 162 18.23 -16.69 18.81
N ILE A 163 19.05 -16.97 17.80
CA ILE A 163 20.08 -18.03 17.82
C ILE A 163 21.47 -17.47 18.13
N ILE A 164 21.72 -16.19 17.83
CA ILE A 164 23.04 -15.57 18.00
C ILE A 164 23.55 -15.68 19.44
N ASP A 165 24.79 -16.16 19.55
CA ASP A 165 25.55 -16.16 20.79
C ASP A 165 26.31 -14.83 20.93
N TYR A 166 25.77 -13.93 21.76
CA TYR A 166 26.30 -12.59 22.00
C TYR A 166 27.70 -12.57 22.63
N THR A 167 28.16 -13.69 23.20
CA THR A 167 29.50 -13.78 23.79
C THR A 167 30.63 -13.70 22.75
N LYS A 168 30.32 -13.99 21.48
CA LYS A 168 31.27 -13.90 20.36
C LYS A 168 31.49 -12.48 19.83
N HIS A 169 30.68 -11.52 20.26
CA HIS A 169 30.73 -10.13 19.79
C HIS A 169 30.88 -9.15 20.97
N PRO A 170 32.07 -9.05 21.59
CA PRO A 170 32.30 -8.18 22.75
C PRO A 170 32.05 -6.70 22.45
N GLN A 171 32.08 -6.30 21.18
CA GLN A 171 31.79 -4.93 20.73
C GLN A 171 30.35 -4.47 21.05
N ILE A 172 29.40 -5.40 21.17
CA ILE A 172 28.00 -5.12 21.53
C ILE A 172 27.89 -4.51 22.95
N PHE A 173 28.82 -4.83 23.85
CA PHE A 173 28.79 -4.36 25.24
C PHE A 173 29.37 -2.96 25.42
N TYR A 174 30.20 -2.49 24.49
CA TYR A 174 30.91 -1.22 24.62
C TYR A 174 30.22 -0.07 23.89
N ASP A 175 29.49 -0.34 22.82
CA ASP A 175 28.92 0.70 21.98
C ASP A 175 27.40 0.83 22.22
N LYS A 176 26.98 1.88 22.93
CA LYS A 176 25.57 2.30 23.05
C LYS A 176 25.07 2.91 21.73
N ASN A 177 25.34 2.24 20.62
CA ASN A 177 25.00 2.72 19.30
C ASN A 177 23.60 2.21 18.95
N ASP A 178 22.60 3.09 18.95
CA ASP A 178 21.22 2.77 18.58
C ASP A 178 21.09 2.26 17.12
N ASN A 179 22.18 2.34 16.36
CA ASN A 179 22.30 1.88 14.98
C ASN A 179 22.55 0.37 14.83
N ILE A 180 22.83 -0.34 15.91
CA ILE A 180 23.20 -1.77 15.88
C ILE A 180 22.02 -2.63 16.32
N ILE A 181 21.71 -3.64 15.53
CA ILE A 181 20.66 -4.62 15.80
C ILE A 181 21.30 -5.86 16.40
N PHE A 182 21.08 -6.05 17.70
CA PHE A 182 21.58 -7.22 18.42
C PHE A 182 20.48 -8.01 19.14
N ASN A 183 19.22 -7.64 19.13
CA ASN A 183 18.14 -8.55 19.57
C ASN A 183 16.80 -8.08 19.01
N ASN A 184 15.74 -8.88 19.20
CA ASN A 184 14.41 -8.56 18.67
C ASN A 184 13.84 -7.22 19.20
N LYS A 185 14.10 -6.87 20.46
CA LYS A 185 13.65 -5.58 21.02
C LYS A 185 14.40 -4.40 20.39
N HIS A 186 15.67 -4.58 20.07
CA HIS A 186 16.47 -3.60 19.35
C HIS A 186 16.05 -3.51 17.88
N LEU A 187 15.71 -4.63 17.25
CA LEU A 187 15.13 -4.64 15.91
C LEU A 187 13.84 -3.82 15.84
N ASP A 188 12.91 -4.00 16.79
CA ASP A 188 11.64 -3.23 16.81
C ASP A 188 11.90 -1.72 16.96
N ARG A 189 12.83 -1.34 17.84
CA ARG A 189 13.25 0.07 18.00
C ARG A 189 13.93 0.61 16.74
N PHE A 190 14.75 -0.21 16.11
CA PHE A 190 15.46 0.15 14.89
C PHE A 190 14.47 0.35 13.73
N ILE A 191 13.50 -0.54 13.56
CA ILE A 191 12.40 -0.40 12.59
C ILE A 191 11.64 0.91 12.82
N ALA A 192 11.28 1.22 14.06
CA ALA A 192 10.62 2.48 14.39
C ALA A 192 11.50 3.70 14.06
N SER A 193 12.81 3.62 14.34
CA SER A 193 13.78 4.65 13.99
C SER A 193 13.89 4.86 12.48
N LEU A 194 13.95 3.78 11.69
CA LEU A 194 13.95 3.82 10.24
C LEU A 194 12.72 4.55 9.68
N LEU A 195 11.53 4.27 10.23
CA LEU A 195 10.30 4.92 9.79
C LEU A 195 10.25 6.41 10.17
N ILE A 196 10.61 6.75 11.41
CA ILE A 196 10.45 8.10 11.96
C ILE A 196 11.58 9.03 11.49
N GLN A 197 12.84 8.64 11.72
CA GLN A 197 14.00 9.48 11.46
C GLN A 197 14.41 9.43 9.99
N TYR A 198 14.35 8.24 9.40
CA TYR A 198 14.84 8.02 8.04
C TYR A 198 13.71 7.90 7.02
N ASN A 199 12.43 7.93 7.37
CA ASN A 199 11.30 7.73 6.42
C ASN A 199 11.51 6.55 5.45
N VAL A 200 12.07 5.46 5.94
CA VAL A 200 12.26 4.20 5.20
C VAL A 200 11.18 3.24 5.64
N ASP A 201 10.49 2.62 4.68
CA ASP A 201 9.56 1.54 5.00
C ASP A 201 10.34 0.26 5.26
N THR A 202 9.84 -0.57 6.15
CA THR A 202 10.45 -1.85 6.50
C THR A 202 9.49 -2.99 6.23
N VAL A 203 10.00 -4.10 5.70
CA VAL A 203 9.25 -5.34 5.52
C VAL A 203 10.06 -6.50 6.06
N GLU A 204 9.41 -7.36 6.83
CA GLU A 204 9.98 -8.60 7.32
C GLU A 204 9.49 -9.76 6.46
N ILE A 205 10.40 -10.62 6.02
CA ILE A 205 10.13 -11.78 5.19
C ILE A 205 10.87 -12.97 5.78
N GLU A 206 10.19 -14.11 5.93
CA GLU A 206 10.79 -15.32 6.51
C GLU A 206 11.67 -16.05 5.48
N ASN A 207 11.20 -16.15 4.23
CA ASN A 207 11.77 -17.03 3.21
C ASN A 207 12.26 -16.30 1.96
N SER A 208 13.27 -16.87 1.29
CA SER A 208 13.80 -16.33 0.04
C SER A 208 12.78 -16.29 -1.10
N THR A 209 11.88 -17.27 -1.16
CA THR A 209 10.82 -17.35 -2.18
C THR A 209 9.82 -16.20 -2.08
N ASP A 210 9.53 -15.73 -0.86
CA ASP A 210 8.60 -14.64 -0.64
C ASP A 210 9.21 -13.28 -0.99
N ILE A 211 10.54 -13.15 -0.98
CA ILE A 211 11.24 -11.98 -1.52
C ILE A 211 10.94 -11.83 -3.01
N HIS A 212 11.01 -12.91 -3.80
CA HIS A 212 10.75 -12.84 -5.23
C HIS A 212 9.31 -12.39 -5.51
N LYS A 213 8.34 -12.97 -4.78
CA LYS A 213 6.94 -12.53 -4.83
C LYS A 213 6.78 -11.07 -4.42
N TYR A 214 7.55 -10.61 -3.44
CA TYR A 214 7.51 -9.22 -2.98
C TYR A 214 8.07 -8.24 -4.03
N ILE A 215 9.24 -8.53 -4.60
CA ILE A 215 9.83 -7.74 -5.69
C ILE A 215 8.86 -7.68 -6.89
N PHE A 216 8.26 -8.81 -7.25
CA PHE A 216 7.25 -8.88 -8.29
C PHE A 216 6.01 -8.03 -7.97
N LYS A 217 5.49 -8.09 -6.73
CA LYS A 217 4.39 -7.23 -6.27
C LYS A 217 4.75 -5.75 -6.39
N CYS A 218 5.97 -5.34 -6.02
CA CYS A 218 6.43 -3.96 -6.19
C CYS A 218 6.35 -3.53 -7.66
N CYS A 219 6.86 -4.35 -8.59
CA CYS A 219 6.80 -4.07 -10.03
C CYS A 219 5.35 -3.96 -10.52
N LYS A 220 4.49 -4.91 -10.15
CA LYS A 220 3.07 -4.91 -10.49
C LYS A 220 2.35 -3.66 -9.97
N TYR A 221 2.60 -3.25 -8.73
CA TYR A 221 1.98 -2.06 -8.15
C TYR A 221 2.52 -0.76 -8.75
N LEU A 222 3.82 -0.70 -9.10
CA LEU A 222 4.38 0.41 -9.85
C LEU A 222 3.67 0.56 -11.19
N HIS A 223 3.48 -0.53 -11.93
CA HIS A 223 2.73 -0.51 -13.19
C HIS A 223 1.27 -0.06 -12.98
N GLN A 224 0.58 -0.62 -11.98
CA GLN A 224 -0.79 -0.21 -11.65
C GLN A 224 -0.91 1.27 -11.27
N SER A 225 0.14 1.86 -10.69
CA SER A 225 0.13 3.28 -10.33
C SER A 225 0.02 4.21 -11.54
N LYS A 226 0.49 3.77 -12.71
CA LYS A 226 0.34 4.47 -13.99
C LYS A 226 -1.09 4.37 -14.52
N ILE A 227 -1.69 3.17 -14.42
CA ILE A 227 -3.01 2.86 -15.01
C ILE A 227 -4.16 3.37 -14.13
N ARG A 228 -4.02 3.32 -12.81
CA ARG A 228 -5.09 3.73 -11.89
C ARG A 228 -5.29 5.24 -12.00
N LYS A 229 -6.39 5.64 -12.63
CA LYS A 229 -6.94 6.99 -12.53
C LYS A 229 -7.12 7.34 -11.04
N LEU A 230 -6.89 8.61 -10.68
CA LEU A 230 -7.18 9.10 -9.33
C LEU A 230 -8.57 8.62 -8.92
N ASN A 231 -8.67 8.04 -7.71
CA ASN A 231 -9.91 7.50 -7.18
C ASN A 231 -11.05 8.49 -7.48
N SER A 232 -12.05 8.02 -8.20
CA SER A 232 -13.34 8.69 -8.28
C SER A 232 -13.74 9.13 -6.87
N TYR A 233 -14.20 10.38 -6.71
CA TYR A 233 -14.70 10.90 -5.44
C TYR A 233 -15.81 10.03 -4.83
N PHE A 234 -16.37 9.09 -5.61
CA PHE A 234 -17.33 8.10 -5.18
C PHE A 234 -16.64 6.81 -4.71
N LYS A 235 -16.84 6.48 -3.43
CA LYS A 235 -16.50 5.16 -2.87
C LYS A 235 -17.43 4.10 -3.49
N VAL A 236 -17.01 3.46 -4.57
CA VAL A 236 -17.67 2.24 -5.05
C VAL A 236 -17.23 1.11 -4.11
N LYS A 237 -18.17 0.47 -3.41
CA LYS A 237 -17.83 -0.70 -2.58
C LYS A 237 -17.17 -1.79 -3.45
N PRO A 238 -16.19 -2.52 -2.92
CA PRO A 238 -15.52 -3.60 -3.65
C PRO A 238 -16.54 -4.65 -4.12
N ALA A 239 -16.34 -5.15 -5.33
CA ALA A 239 -17.20 -6.12 -6.01
C ALA A 239 -17.43 -7.45 -5.23
N GLY A 240 -16.70 -7.68 -4.13
CA GLY A 240 -16.77 -8.88 -3.30
C GLY A 240 -18.11 -9.13 -2.61
N ILE A 241 -18.89 -8.08 -2.30
CA ILE A 241 -20.22 -8.27 -1.68
C ILE A 241 -21.21 -8.81 -2.73
N MET A 242 -21.18 -8.29 -3.96
CA MET A 242 -22.04 -8.79 -5.03
C MET A 242 -21.70 -10.21 -5.46
N SER A 243 -20.43 -10.65 -5.35
CA SER A 243 -20.04 -12.03 -5.70
C SER A 243 -20.56 -13.08 -4.72
N GLN A 244 -20.88 -12.72 -3.48
CA GLN A 244 -21.45 -13.67 -2.50
C GLN A 244 -22.91 -14.01 -2.79
N PHE A 245 -23.64 -13.16 -3.51
CA PHE A 245 -25.06 -13.35 -3.84
C PHE A 245 -25.30 -13.93 -5.25
N LYS A 246 -24.24 -14.34 -5.97
CA LYS A 246 -24.35 -14.83 -7.36
C LYS A 246 -24.75 -16.30 -7.50
N ASN A 247 -24.88 -17.05 -6.41
CA ASN A 247 -25.05 -18.51 -6.47
C ASN A 247 -26.49 -19.02 -6.39
N ASP A 248 -27.51 -18.17 -6.15
CA ASP A 248 -28.90 -18.62 -6.06
C ASP A 248 -29.81 -17.97 -7.12
N ASN A 249 -30.68 -18.79 -7.72
CA ASN A 249 -31.64 -18.52 -8.80
C ASN A 249 -31.98 -17.03 -9.08
N LEU A 250 -31.61 -16.60 -10.29
CA LEU A 250 -31.17 -15.23 -10.63
C LEU A 250 -32.24 -14.14 -10.84
N ASN A 251 -33.55 -14.45 -10.81
CA ASN A 251 -34.57 -13.44 -11.14
C ASN A 251 -35.48 -13.04 -9.96
N GLU A 252 -35.93 -13.97 -9.12
CA GLU A 252 -36.82 -13.64 -8.00
C GLU A 252 -36.08 -12.98 -6.83
N ASN A 253 -34.83 -13.38 -6.58
CA ASN A 253 -34.04 -12.83 -5.46
C ASN A 253 -33.20 -11.60 -5.82
N LYS A 254 -33.13 -11.21 -7.10
CA LYS A 254 -32.27 -10.09 -7.54
C LYS A 254 -32.71 -8.75 -6.95
N MET A 255 -34.02 -8.51 -6.88
CA MET A 255 -34.57 -7.28 -6.33
C MET A 255 -34.36 -7.20 -4.82
N TYR A 256 -34.56 -8.32 -4.12
CA TYR A 256 -34.28 -8.44 -2.68
C TYR A 256 -32.80 -8.16 -2.37
N TYR A 257 -31.86 -8.81 -3.08
CA TYR A 257 -30.43 -8.56 -2.85
C TYR A 257 -29.99 -7.15 -3.25
N THR A 258 -30.61 -6.56 -4.28
CA THR A 258 -30.38 -5.16 -4.62
C THR A 258 -30.82 -4.25 -3.48
N TRP A 259 -31.99 -4.53 -2.89
CA TRP A 259 -32.51 -3.76 -1.77
C TRP A 259 -31.62 -3.87 -0.52
N VAL A 260 -31.23 -5.09 -0.14
CA VAL A 260 -30.25 -5.32 0.94
C VAL A 260 -28.93 -4.58 0.67
N SER A 261 -28.42 -4.65 -0.56
CA SER A 261 -27.17 -3.97 -0.95
C SER A 261 -27.27 -2.45 -0.86
N GLN A 262 -28.43 -1.87 -1.20
CA GLN A 262 -28.71 -0.43 -1.08
C GLN A 262 -28.74 -0.01 0.39
N LEU A 263 -29.42 -0.75 1.26
CA LEU A 263 -29.42 -0.50 2.71
C LEU A 263 -28.01 -0.54 3.29
N MET A 264 -27.19 -1.51 2.89
CA MET A 264 -25.80 -1.60 3.33
C MET A 264 -24.92 -0.41 2.88
N GLN A 265 -25.35 0.42 1.91
CA GLN A 265 -24.60 1.64 1.56
C GLN A 265 -24.66 2.70 2.65
N ILE A 266 -25.60 2.60 3.59
CA ILE A 266 -25.74 3.51 4.71
C ILE A 266 -24.68 3.16 5.76
N THR A 267 -23.87 4.15 6.15
CA THR A 267 -22.84 3.99 7.17
C THR A 267 -23.43 3.47 8.48
N GLY A 268 -22.87 2.38 9.01
CA GLY A 268 -23.31 1.75 10.25
C GLY A 268 -24.35 0.63 10.08
N ILE A 269 -24.86 0.41 8.86
CA ILE A 269 -25.74 -0.73 8.56
C ILE A 269 -24.89 -1.94 8.16
N SER A 270 -24.92 -2.98 9.00
CA SER A 270 -24.35 -4.30 8.69
C SER A 270 -25.31 -5.13 7.83
N GLN A 271 -24.82 -6.27 7.32
CA GLN A 271 -25.64 -7.19 6.52
C GLN A 271 -26.87 -7.69 7.29
N ASP A 272 -26.71 -8.13 8.54
CA ASP A 272 -27.83 -8.62 9.38
C ASP A 272 -28.91 -7.55 9.59
N ILE A 273 -28.50 -6.29 9.74
CA ILE A 273 -29.42 -5.16 9.85
C ILE A 273 -30.18 -4.95 8.54
N ALA A 274 -29.46 -4.95 7.42
CA ALA A 274 -30.06 -4.74 6.11
C ALA A 274 -31.05 -5.86 5.74
N ILE A 275 -30.71 -7.12 6.04
CA ILE A 275 -31.60 -8.28 5.87
C ILE A 275 -32.85 -8.11 6.72
N ARG A 276 -32.71 -7.80 8.01
CA ARG A 276 -33.87 -7.65 8.90
C ARG A 276 -34.81 -6.51 8.48
N ILE A 277 -34.26 -5.40 8.00
CA ILE A 277 -35.06 -4.29 7.44
C ILE A 277 -35.73 -4.74 6.14
N ALA A 278 -35.04 -5.47 5.27
CA ALA A 278 -35.61 -5.97 4.01
C ALA A 278 -36.69 -7.05 4.22
N GLU A 279 -36.63 -7.80 5.31
CA GLU A 279 -37.69 -8.74 5.73
C GLU A 279 -38.93 -8.02 6.28
N GLU A 280 -38.74 -6.91 7.01
CA GLU A 280 -39.85 -6.08 7.51
C GLU A 280 -40.48 -5.25 6.39
N PHE A 281 -39.65 -4.77 5.46
CA PHE A 281 -40.03 -3.92 4.34
C PHE A 281 -39.44 -4.50 3.05
N ASN A 282 -40.25 -5.34 2.38
CA ASN A 282 -39.87 -6.08 1.18
C ASN A 282 -39.35 -5.18 0.05
N THR A 283 -39.81 -3.93 -0.01
CA THR A 283 -39.36 -2.93 -0.99
C THR A 283 -38.99 -1.59 -0.34
N PRO A 284 -38.16 -0.77 -1.01
CA PRO A 284 -37.92 0.61 -0.57
C PRO A 284 -39.22 1.42 -0.44
N TYR A 285 -40.20 1.15 -1.32
CA TYR A 285 -41.49 1.83 -1.30
C TYR A 285 -42.26 1.56 0.01
N ASP A 286 -42.25 0.32 0.50
CA ASP A 286 -42.92 -0.05 1.75
C ASP A 286 -42.34 0.73 2.93
N LEU A 287 -41.01 0.86 2.97
CA LEU A 287 -40.30 1.64 3.98
C LEU A 287 -40.66 3.13 3.91
N ILE A 288 -40.69 3.72 2.72
CA ILE A 288 -41.06 5.13 2.50
C ILE A 288 -42.50 5.40 2.94
N VAL A 289 -43.43 4.51 2.60
CA VAL A 289 -44.85 4.62 2.98
C VAL A 289 -45.01 4.49 4.49
N HIS A 290 -44.28 3.58 5.13
CA HIS A 290 -44.27 3.44 6.58
C HIS A 290 -43.81 4.73 7.27
N PHE A 291 -42.70 5.31 6.82
CA PHE A 291 -42.20 6.60 7.34
C PHE A 291 -43.19 7.74 7.13
N LYS A 292 -43.86 7.80 5.98
CA LYS A 292 -44.90 8.81 5.71
C LYS A 292 -46.11 8.66 6.65
N LYS A 293 -46.49 7.44 7.01
CA LYS A 293 -47.64 7.16 7.90
C LYS A 293 -47.35 7.49 9.36
N ILE A 294 -46.19 7.08 9.87
CA ILE A 294 -45.83 7.26 11.28
C ILE A 294 -45.32 8.67 11.56
N ASN A 295 -44.56 9.25 10.61
CA ASN A 295 -43.95 10.58 10.74
C ASN A 295 -43.10 10.73 12.01
N ASP A 296 -42.36 9.68 12.39
CA ASP A 296 -41.38 9.65 13.48
C ASP A 296 -40.03 9.16 12.95
N GLU A 297 -38.96 9.94 13.17
CA GLU A 297 -37.61 9.59 12.73
C GLU A 297 -37.04 8.38 13.51
N GLU A 298 -37.54 8.10 14.72
CA GLU A 298 -37.07 7.01 15.58
C GLU A 298 -37.94 5.74 15.51
N CYS A 299 -38.83 5.63 14.52
CA CYS A 299 -39.80 4.53 14.41
C CYS A 299 -39.17 3.13 14.29
N LEU A 300 -37.93 3.01 13.80
CA LEU A 300 -37.23 1.72 13.69
C LEU A 300 -36.33 1.40 14.89
N LYS A 301 -36.26 2.27 15.92
CA LYS A 301 -35.28 2.13 17.02
C LYS A 301 -35.38 0.79 17.76
N ASP A 302 -36.58 0.21 17.82
CA ASP A 302 -36.90 -1.02 18.55
C ASP A 302 -36.87 -2.26 17.66
N LEU A 303 -36.51 -2.14 16.37
CA LEU A 303 -36.36 -3.28 15.47
C LEU A 303 -35.28 -4.24 16.03
N ILE A 304 -35.69 -5.48 16.29
CA ILE A 304 -34.84 -6.53 16.84
C ILE A 304 -34.05 -7.18 15.70
N ILE A 305 -32.72 -7.14 15.83
CA ILE A 305 -31.76 -7.74 14.93
C ILE A 305 -31.16 -8.95 15.62
N SER A 306 -31.47 -10.13 15.11
CA SER A 306 -30.86 -11.38 15.56
C SER A 306 -29.57 -11.61 14.78
N SER A 307 -28.45 -11.77 15.48
CA SER A 307 -27.14 -12.06 14.90
C SER A 307 -26.51 -13.27 15.58
N ALA A 308 -25.41 -13.79 15.01
CA ALA A 308 -24.64 -14.87 15.65
C ALA A 308 -24.15 -14.54 17.07
N TYR A 309 -24.07 -13.25 17.41
CA TYR A 309 -23.62 -12.75 18.72
C TYR A 309 -24.77 -12.40 19.68
N GLY A 310 -26.02 -12.71 19.30
CA GLY A 310 -27.23 -12.44 20.08
C GLY A 310 -28.16 -11.40 19.45
N GLU A 311 -29.22 -11.06 20.19
CA GLU A 311 -30.24 -10.09 19.77
C GLU A 311 -29.90 -8.68 20.25
N ARG A 312 -30.05 -7.72 19.34
CA ARG A 312 -29.89 -6.30 19.66
C ARG A 312 -30.95 -5.47 18.96
N LYS A 313 -31.28 -4.31 19.55
CA LYS A 313 -32.13 -3.30 18.90
C LYS A 313 -31.32 -2.45 17.92
N LEU A 314 -31.97 -1.97 16.87
CA LEU A 314 -31.37 -1.07 15.88
C LEU A 314 -30.86 0.24 16.50
N GLY A 315 -31.60 0.77 17.45
CA GLY A 315 -31.27 2.01 18.15
C GLY A 315 -31.66 3.28 17.39
N LYS A 316 -31.78 4.37 18.14
CA LYS A 316 -32.32 5.66 17.67
C LYS A 316 -31.49 6.30 16.58
N ALA A 317 -30.16 6.26 16.69
CA ALA A 317 -29.26 6.93 15.76
C ALA A 317 -29.35 6.34 14.34
N LEU A 318 -29.36 5.01 14.23
CA LEU A 318 -29.51 4.33 12.94
C LEU A 318 -30.92 4.50 12.37
N SER A 319 -31.96 4.44 13.21
CA SER A 319 -33.34 4.75 12.77
C SER A 319 -33.42 6.12 12.12
N ARG A 320 -32.91 7.17 12.77
CA ARG A 320 -32.91 8.54 12.21
C ARG A 320 -32.13 8.64 10.91
N LYS A 321 -30.98 7.96 10.82
CA LYS A 321 -30.14 7.97 9.61
C LYS A 321 -30.85 7.31 8.43
N ILE A 322 -31.54 6.18 8.64
CA ILE A 322 -32.35 5.53 7.60
C ILE A 322 -33.53 6.42 7.21
N TYR A 323 -34.23 7.00 8.20
CA TYR A 323 -35.33 7.92 7.97
C TYR A 323 -34.92 9.10 7.09
N ARG A 324 -33.78 9.75 7.37
CA ARG A 324 -33.31 10.91 6.58
C ARG A 324 -32.99 10.59 5.12
N ILE A 325 -32.66 9.34 4.81
CA ILE A 325 -32.31 8.90 3.45
C ILE A 325 -33.58 8.53 2.66
N PHE A 326 -34.53 7.83 3.28
CA PHE A 326 -35.74 7.35 2.62
C PHE A 326 -37.00 8.18 2.94
N SER A 327 -36.90 9.25 3.73
CA SER A 327 -38.05 10.14 3.95
C SER A 327 -38.49 10.79 2.63
N PRO A 328 -39.80 10.99 2.41
CA PRO A 328 -40.30 11.75 1.26
C PRO A 328 -39.72 13.17 1.14
N ASN A 329 -39.23 13.74 2.26
CA ASN A 329 -38.61 15.06 2.33
C ASN A 329 -37.08 14.97 2.43
N SER A 330 -36.47 13.86 1.97
CA SER A 330 -35.02 13.66 2.04
C SER A 330 -34.30 14.77 1.27
N ASN A 331 -33.26 15.32 1.91
CA ASN A 331 -32.40 16.34 1.31
C ASN A 331 -31.02 15.72 1.11
N PRO A 332 -30.43 15.78 -0.11
CA PRO A 332 -29.12 15.22 -0.39
C PRO A 332 -28.01 15.76 0.53
N TYR A 333 -28.17 16.94 1.11
CA TYR A 333 -27.22 17.55 2.05
C TYR A 333 -27.35 17.04 3.50
N ASN A 334 -28.43 16.34 3.86
CA ASN A 334 -28.70 15.88 5.23
C ASN A 334 -28.23 14.44 5.52
N ALA A 335 -27.71 13.72 4.51
CA ALA A 335 -27.38 12.30 4.60
C ALA A 335 -26.06 11.96 5.32
N VAL A 336 -25.26 12.96 5.71
CA VAL A 336 -23.84 12.78 6.12
C VAL A 336 -23.56 13.09 7.61
N SER A 337 -24.57 13.26 8.46
CA SER A 337 -24.36 13.37 9.92
C SER A 337 -24.31 12.00 10.61
#